data_AF-A0A517ZH55-F1
#
_entry.id   AF-A0A517ZH55-F1
#
_cell.length_a   1.000
_cell.length_b   1.000
_cell.length_c   1.000
_cell.angle_alpha   90.00
_cell.angle_beta   90.00
_cell.angle_gamma   90.00
#
_symmetry.space_group_name_H-M   'P 1'
#
loop_
_entity.id
_entity.type
_entity.pdbx_description
1 polymer ?
#
loop_
_entity_poly.entity_id
_entity_poly.type
_entity_poly.pdbx_seq_one_letter_code
_entity_poly.pdbx_strand_id
1 'polypeptide(L)'
;MNDEPFPEEALKDAESLFRYLNENTDLKPSEMALEWVFIIECPFELESGDESLTQLIESFTRVTRADEDAFRVEVQHLDEDLEEINSSTLLQILLIYTSTLTQGQLDEIHAELDKAARTLGFQYVGVECGLPGEMDEMKFAACLELTDELMNETCQWEMGKLDNVAESIRSRHVEVAKEMGLEVAAWMPTAEIRGFTQLRPQKEIVRRLMAAHAAVAWVLAPEEEVPSSVIKRYVKDNGLVRSSFSEREADWIGTSRKDARESMGQAGWAMENMWGLAWILGNAPLVCPYEKLVPYSITRHIRDSFFCNFDRSFDELMAASQLQPLELIITLEDFFYCIHNGFRNMCIRSDYRNTHDIERCGLMQERRQALTWALSPGVQWDDADVST
;
A
#
# COMPACT_ATOMS: atom_id res chain seq x y z
N MET A 1 -14.28 -16.91 -22.78
CA MET A 1 -14.88 -17.44 -21.53
C MET A 1 -16.15 -16.65 -21.28
N ASN A 2 -17.18 -17.24 -20.67
CA ASN A 2 -18.36 -16.48 -20.25
C ASN A 2 -17.94 -15.56 -19.10
N ASP A 3 -18.42 -14.31 -19.08
CA ASP A 3 -18.12 -13.29 -18.05
C ASP A 3 -18.80 -13.59 -16.69
N GLU A 4 -19.03 -14.85 -16.36
CA GLU A 4 -19.59 -15.24 -15.06
C GLU A 4 -18.47 -15.33 -14.02
N PRO A 5 -18.61 -14.68 -12.85
CA PRO A 5 -17.61 -14.75 -11.79
C PRO A 5 -17.46 -16.17 -11.26
N PHE A 6 -16.23 -16.54 -10.89
CA PHE A 6 -15.94 -17.84 -10.27
C PHE A 6 -16.78 -18.05 -9.00
N PRO A 7 -17.35 -19.25 -8.79
CA PRO A 7 -18.06 -19.55 -7.56
C PRO A 7 -17.11 -19.47 -6.37
N GLU A 8 -17.63 -19.00 -5.24
CA GLU A 8 -16.87 -18.72 -4.01
C GLU A 8 -16.06 -19.93 -3.50
N GLU A 9 -16.59 -21.15 -3.68
CA GLU A 9 -15.89 -22.39 -3.32
C GLU A 9 -14.67 -22.67 -4.21
N ALA A 10 -14.65 -22.17 -5.45
CA ALA A 10 -13.50 -22.27 -6.34
C ALA A 10 -12.37 -21.31 -5.92
N LEU A 11 -12.67 -20.16 -5.31
CA LEU A 11 -11.66 -19.17 -4.93
C LEU A 11 -11.00 -19.43 -3.56
N LYS A 12 -11.41 -20.51 -2.88
CA LYS A 12 -11.02 -20.82 -1.50
C LYS A 12 -9.56 -21.26 -1.36
N ASP A 13 -9.05 -21.97 -2.36
CA ASP A 13 -7.66 -22.39 -2.48
C ASP A 13 -7.34 -22.73 -3.94
N ALA A 14 -6.05 -22.77 -4.28
CA ALA A 14 -5.59 -23.03 -5.64
C ALA A 14 -6.13 -24.37 -6.17
N GLU A 15 -6.23 -25.40 -5.34
CA GLU A 15 -6.70 -26.73 -5.74
C GLU A 15 -8.19 -26.71 -6.15
N SER A 16 -9.00 -25.94 -5.43
CA SER A 16 -10.44 -25.76 -5.69
C SER A 16 -10.68 -24.90 -6.93
N LEU A 17 -9.83 -23.89 -7.18
CA LEU A 17 -9.88 -23.08 -8.40
C LEU A 17 -9.53 -23.92 -9.62
N PHE A 18 -8.48 -24.74 -9.52
CA PHE A 18 -8.08 -25.67 -10.57
C PHE A 18 -9.14 -26.72 -10.86
N ARG A 19 -9.76 -27.29 -9.83
CA ARG A 19 -10.85 -28.25 -9.99
C ARG A 19 -12.03 -27.61 -10.74
N TYR A 20 -12.43 -26.41 -10.33
CA TYR A 20 -13.50 -25.68 -10.99
C TYR A 20 -13.17 -25.38 -12.45
N LEU A 21 -11.98 -24.85 -12.72
CA LEU A 21 -11.53 -24.53 -14.08
C LEU A 21 -11.46 -25.77 -14.98
N ASN A 22 -10.95 -26.88 -14.48
CA ASN A 22 -10.86 -28.14 -15.23
C ASN A 22 -12.23 -28.81 -15.46
N GLU A 23 -13.21 -28.55 -14.58
CA GLU A 23 -14.59 -29.07 -14.72
C GLU A 23 -15.48 -28.17 -15.60
N ASN A 24 -15.15 -26.88 -15.72
CA ASN A 24 -16.02 -25.87 -16.35
C ASN A 24 -15.37 -25.16 -17.55
N THR A 25 -14.13 -25.52 -17.90
CA THR A 25 -13.47 -25.06 -19.13
C THR A 25 -12.87 -26.26 -19.85
N ASP A 26 -12.81 -26.21 -21.19
CA ASP A 26 -12.11 -27.23 -22.00
C ASP A 26 -10.57 -27.04 -21.98
N LEU A 27 -10.05 -26.19 -21.10
CA LEU A 27 -8.62 -25.90 -20.97
C LEU A 27 -7.94 -27.06 -20.27
N LYS A 28 -6.90 -27.61 -20.90
CA LYS A 28 -6.09 -28.64 -20.26
C LYS A 28 -5.29 -27.99 -19.13
N PRO A 29 -4.97 -28.72 -18.03
CA PRO A 29 -4.11 -28.19 -16.97
C PRO A 29 -2.75 -27.65 -17.46
N SER A 30 -2.25 -28.15 -18.60
CA SER A 30 -1.04 -27.66 -19.29
C SER A 30 -1.21 -26.30 -19.98
N GLU A 31 -2.43 -25.78 -20.08
CA GLU A 31 -2.80 -24.54 -20.77
C GLU A 31 -3.16 -23.42 -19.77
N MET A 32 -3.05 -23.67 -18.46
CA MET A 32 -3.34 -22.73 -17.39
C MET A 32 -2.03 -22.33 -16.68
N ALA A 33 -1.28 -21.40 -17.27
CA ALA A 33 -0.14 -20.80 -16.58
C ALA A 33 -0.66 -19.80 -15.54
N LEU A 34 -0.11 -19.81 -14.33
CA LEU A 34 -0.20 -18.69 -13.38
C LEU A 34 1.17 -18.05 -13.33
N GLU A 35 1.23 -16.71 -13.34
CA GLU A 35 2.48 -15.97 -13.19
C GLU A 35 2.67 -15.59 -11.73
N TRP A 36 3.74 -16.12 -11.14
CA TRP A 36 4.17 -15.77 -9.79
C TRP A 36 5.38 -14.86 -9.89
N VAL A 37 5.30 -13.70 -9.26
CA VAL A 37 6.31 -12.66 -9.29
C VAL A 37 6.93 -12.57 -7.89
N PHE A 38 8.19 -13.00 -7.75
CA PHE A 38 8.92 -12.92 -6.49
C PHE A 38 9.83 -11.69 -6.52
N ILE A 39 9.73 -10.86 -5.48
CA ILE A 39 10.43 -9.57 -5.40
C ILE A 39 11.55 -9.67 -4.34
N ILE A 40 12.78 -9.41 -4.78
CA ILE A 40 13.98 -9.41 -3.93
C ILE A 40 14.69 -8.07 -4.09
N GLU A 41 14.92 -7.37 -2.99
CA GLU A 41 15.66 -6.11 -2.95
C GLU A 41 17.14 -6.37 -2.65
N CYS A 42 17.99 -5.82 -3.51
CA CYS A 42 19.44 -5.88 -3.36
C CYS A 42 20.01 -4.48 -3.07
N PRO A 43 20.84 -4.33 -2.01
CA PRO A 43 21.43 -3.04 -1.64
C PRO A 43 22.70 -2.66 -2.44
N PHE A 44 23.06 -3.43 -3.47
CA PHE A 44 24.22 -3.20 -4.32
C PHE A 44 23.95 -3.64 -5.78
N GLU A 45 24.75 -3.12 -6.71
CA GLU A 45 24.67 -3.50 -8.12
C GLU A 45 25.06 -4.96 -8.33
N LEU A 46 24.25 -5.69 -9.08
CA LEU A 46 24.54 -7.05 -9.55
C LEU A 46 24.76 -6.99 -11.06
N GLU A 47 25.92 -7.45 -11.52
CA GLU A 47 26.17 -7.62 -12.95
C GLU A 47 25.58 -8.95 -13.47
N SER A 48 25.20 -9.01 -14.75
CA SER A 48 24.78 -10.27 -15.36
C SER A 48 25.90 -11.31 -15.25
N GLY A 49 25.67 -12.40 -14.52
CA GLY A 49 26.68 -13.43 -14.24
C GLY A 49 27.32 -13.37 -12.86
N ASP A 50 26.81 -12.52 -11.95
CA ASP A 50 27.19 -12.54 -10.54
C ASP A 50 26.86 -13.90 -9.90
N GLU A 51 27.85 -14.48 -9.20
CA GLU A 51 27.74 -15.79 -8.53
C GLU A 51 26.58 -15.81 -7.51
N SER A 52 26.27 -14.66 -6.90
CA SER A 52 25.16 -14.49 -5.96
C SER A 52 23.80 -14.65 -6.64
N LEU A 53 23.65 -14.09 -7.85
CA LEU A 53 22.42 -14.23 -8.64
C LEU A 53 22.26 -15.68 -9.12
N THR A 54 23.35 -16.31 -9.55
CA THR A 54 23.34 -17.75 -9.90
C THR A 54 22.94 -18.62 -8.71
N GLN A 55 23.50 -18.38 -7.53
CA GLN A 55 23.14 -19.14 -6.31
C GLN A 55 21.68 -18.94 -5.89
N LEU A 56 21.13 -17.74 -6.11
CA LEU A 56 19.73 -17.43 -5.84
C LEU A 56 18.81 -18.18 -6.80
N ILE A 57 19.10 -18.15 -8.10
CA ILE A 57 18.39 -18.92 -9.13
C ILE A 57 18.47 -20.42 -8.84
N GLU A 58 19.66 -20.96 -8.58
CA GLU A 58 19.85 -22.37 -8.24
C GLU A 58 19.05 -22.80 -6.99
N SER A 59 19.03 -21.94 -5.95
CA SER A 59 18.24 -22.20 -4.74
C SER A 59 16.75 -22.23 -5.05
N PHE A 60 16.27 -21.34 -5.92
CA PHE A 60 14.88 -21.28 -6.33
C PHE A 60 14.47 -22.46 -7.22
N THR A 61 15.29 -22.80 -8.23
CA THR A 61 15.13 -23.97 -9.11
C THR A 61 15.08 -25.27 -8.30
N ARG A 62 15.93 -25.39 -7.28
CA ARG A 62 15.96 -26.55 -6.37
C ARG A 62 14.63 -26.75 -5.63
N VAL A 63 14.01 -25.66 -5.18
CA VAL A 63 12.80 -25.71 -4.35
C VAL A 63 11.55 -25.92 -5.19
N THR A 64 11.45 -25.22 -6.31
CA THR A 64 10.34 -25.36 -7.27
C THR A 64 10.39 -26.68 -8.04
N ARG A 65 11.58 -27.29 -8.14
CA ARG A 65 11.89 -28.44 -9.02
C ARG A 65 11.55 -28.18 -10.48
N ALA A 66 11.51 -26.91 -10.87
CA ALA A 66 11.21 -26.55 -12.24
C ALA A 66 12.44 -26.68 -13.13
N ASP A 67 12.20 -26.71 -14.44
CA ASP A 67 13.27 -26.56 -15.42
C ASP A 67 13.81 -25.13 -15.36
N GLU A 68 15.11 -24.92 -15.60
CA GLU A 68 15.70 -23.57 -15.63
C GLU A 68 15.03 -22.70 -16.70
N ASP A 69 14.48 -23.33 -17.76
CA ASP A 69 13.74 -22.68 -18.84
C ASP A 69 12.32 -22.21 -18.43
N ALA A 70 11.83 -22.56 -17.23
CA ALA A 70 10.52 -22.14 -16.73
C ALA A 70 10.55 -20.76 -16.03
N PHE A 71 11.71 -20.10 -16.02
CA PHE A 71 11.92 -18.83 -15.33
C PHE A 71 12.30 -17.71 -16.29
N ARG A 72 11.81 -16.52 -15.96
CA ARG A 72 12.38 -15.27 -16.44
C ARG A 72 12.86 -14.48 -15.23
N VAL A 73 14.14 -14.14 -15.22
CA VAL A 73 14.72 -13.25 -14.22
C VAL A 73 14.83 -11.88 -14.83
N GLU A 74 14.14 -10.91 -14.24
CA GLU A 74 14.28 -9.52 -14.62
C GLU A 74 14.99 -8.76 -13.51
N VAL A 75 15.95 -7.93 -13.91
CA VAL A 75 16.63 -7.02 -13.00
C VAL A 75 16.16 -5.62 -13.38
N GLN A 76 15.45 -4.97 -12.48
CA GLN A 76 14.98 -3.59 -12.65
C GLN A 76 15.83 -2.66 -11.78
N HIS A 77 16.35 -1.61 -12.41
CA HIS A 77 16.99 -0.49 -11.72
C HIS A 77 15.90 0.50 -11.31
N LEU A 78 15.80 0.81 -10.02
CA LEU A 78 14.76 1.71 -9.51
C LEU A 78 15.10 3.20 -9.71
N ASP A 79 16.32 3.53 -10.14
CA ASP A 79 16.78 4.91 -10.38
C ASP A 79 17.48 5.00 -11.74
N GLU A 80 16.76 5.30 -12.83
CA GLU A 80 17.37 5.53 -14.15
C GLU A 80 17.76 7.01 -14.41
N ASP A 81 17.30 7.97 -13.60
CA ASP A 81 17.34 9.40 -13.97
C ASP A 81 18.25 10.33 -13.12
N LEU A 82 19.14 9.80 -12.28
CA LEU A 82 20.04 10.64 -11.46
C LEU A 82 21.52 10.41 -11.81
N GLU A 83 22.04 11.25 -12.71
CA GLU A 83 23.43 11.22 -13.23
C GLU A 83 24.54 11.35 -12.16
N GLU A 84 24.24 11.56 -10.88
CA GLU A 84 25.23 11.59 -9.81
C GLU A 84 24.68 11.02 -8.49
N ILE A 85 24.82 9.70 -8.25
CA ILE A 85 24.70 9.14 -6.90
C ILE A 85 25.87 8.22 -6.57
N ASN A 86 26.70 8.67 -5.63
CA ASN A 86 27.60 7.83 -4.83
C ASN A 86 26.83 7.35 -3.58
N SER A 87 26.08 6.25 -3.69
CA SER A 87 25.74 5.29 -2.61
C SER A 87 24.42 4.54 -2.89
N SER A 88 24.51 3.21 -3.01
CA SER A 88 23.43 2.21 -2.98
C SER A 88 22.28 2.37 -3.97
N THR A 89 22.49 1.97 -5.22
CA THR A 89 21.44 1.64 -6.19
C THR A 89 20.61 0.49 -5.63
N LEU A 90 19.29 0.70 -5.43
CA LEU A 90 18.38 -0.34 -4.99
C LEU A 90 17.93 -1.11 -6.23
N LEU A 91 18.28 -2.39 -6.27
CA LEU A 91 18.07 -3.25 -7.44
C LEU A 91 16.98 -4.27 -7.11
N GLN A 92 15.92 -4.29 -7.93
CA GLN A 92 14.80 -5.20 -7.75
C GLN A 92 14.99 -6.40 -8.68
N ILE A 93 15.11 -7.60 -8.09
CA ILE A 93 15.15 -8.86 -8.85
C ILE A 93 13.74 -9.42 -8.85
N LEU A 94 13.19 -9.54 -10.06
CA LEU A 94 11.90 -10.16 -10.33
C LEU A 94 12.14 -11.59 -10.80
N LEU A 95 11.74 -12.59 -10.00
CA LEU A 95 11.67 -13.97 -10.48
C LEU A 95 10.24 -14.24 -10.94
N ILE A 96 10.06 -14.44 -12.24
CA ILE A 96 8.76 -14.77 -12.82
C ILE A 96 8.70 -16.28 -13.02
N TYR A 97 7.73 -16.93 -12.38
CA TYR A 97 7.52 -18.36 -12.47
C TYR A 97 6.14 -18.68 -13.06
N THR A 98 6.14 -19.36 -14.21
CA THR A 98 4.91 -19.75 -14.91
C THR A 98 4.57 -21.20 -14.62
N SER A 99 4.00 -21.48 -13.43
CA SER A 99 3.47 -22.82 -13.13
C SER A 99 2.51 -22.81 -11.93
N THR A 100 1.88 -23.96 -11.70
CA THR A 100 1.00 -24.17 -10.55
C THR A 100 1.82 -24.54 -9.32
N LEU A 101 1.66 -23.76 -8.25
CA LEU A 101 2.27 -24.03 -6.95
C LEU A 101 1.18 -24.33 -5.93
N THR A 102 1.39 -25.38 -5.13
CA THR A 102 0.59 -25.61 -3.92
C THR A 102 1.02 -24.65 -2.81
N GLN A 103 0.15 -24.37 -1.83
CA GLN A 103 0.52 -23.53 -0.68
C GLN A 103 1.76 -24.04 0.07
N GLY A 104 1.89 -25.37 0.22
CA GLY A 104 3.08 -25.95 0.85
C GLY A 104 4.37 -25.70 0.05
N GLN A 105 4.28 -25.66 -1.29
CA GLN A 105 5.42 -25.28 -2.14
C GLN A 105 5.72 -23.78 -2.02
N LEU A 106 4.69 -22.93 -1.96
CA LEU A 106 4.89 -21.48 -1.73
C LEU A 106 5.58 -21.22 -0.40
N ASP A 107 5.13 -21.84 0.69
CA ASP A 107 5.74 -21.69 2.01
C ASP A 107 7.22 -22.14 2.01
N GLU A 108 7.52 -23.24 1.31
CA GLU A 108 8.89 -23.75 1.14
C GLU A 108 9.75 -22.77 0.31
N ILE A 109 9.18 -22.20 -0.75
CA ILE A 109 9.82 -21.18 -1.59
C ILE A 109 10.11 -19.92 -0.78
N HIS A 110 9.14 -19.41 -0.01
CA HIS A 110 9.33 -18.25 0.85
C HIS A 110 10.46 -18.48 1.87
N ALA A 111 10.49 -19.65 2.51
CA ALA A 111 11.49 -19.98 3.51
C ALA A 111 12.91 -20.07 2.91
N GLU A 112 13.03 -20.64 1.71
CA GLU A 112 14.33 -20.78 1.05
C GLU A 112 14.79 -19.47 0.38
N LEU A 113 13.87 -18.64 -0.16
CA LEU A 113 14.21 -17.30 -0.64
C LEU A 113 14.64 -16.37 0.49
N ASP A 114 13.93 -16.36 1.63
CA ASP A 114 14.35 -15.57 2.80
C ASP A 114 15.74 -16.02 3.29
N LYS A 115 15.99 -17.33 3.34
CA LYS A 115 17.28 -17.90 3.73
C LYS A 115 18.39 -17.57 2.73
N ALA A 116 18.13 -17.67 1.43
CA ALA A 116 19.09 -17.33 0.38
C ALA A 116 19.40 -15.82 0.42
N ALA A 117 18.37 -14.98 0.48
CA ALA A 117 18.51 -13.53 0.61
C ALA A 117 19.37 -13.16 1.81
N ARG A 118 19.10 -13.70 3.01
CA ARG A 118 19.92 -13.46 4.20
C ARG A 118 21.37 -13.92 4.06
N THR A 119 21.60 -15.04 3.38
CA THR A 119 22.96 -15.57 3.16
C THR A 119 23.76 -14.66 2.23
N LEU A 120 23.10 -14.05 1.25
CA LEU A 120 23.69 -13.15 0.26
C LEU A 120 23.69 -11.68 0.69
N GLY A 121 23.13 -11.36 1.87
CA GLY A 121 23.00 -9.98 2.35
C GLY A 121 21.89 -9.18 1.67
N PHE A 122 20.95 -9.86 0.99
CA PHE A 122 19.75 -9.28 0.38
C PHE A 122 18.57 -9.26 1.36
N GLN A 123 17.51 -8.54 1.00
CA GLN A 123 16.23 -8.58 1.69
C GLN A 123 15.15 -9.15 0.78
N TYR A 124 14.51 -10.24 1.23
CA TYR A 124 13.33 -10.77 0.57
C TYR A 124 12.08 -9.96 0.98
N VAL A 125 11.30 -9.50 -0.01
CA VAL A 125 10.20 -8.54 0.23
C VAL A 125 8.83 -9.21 0.13
N GLY A 126 8.65 -10.18 -0.77
CA GLY A 126 7.40 -10.94 -0.88
C GLY A 126 7.17 -11.57 -2.24
N VAL A 127 5.91 -11.98 -2.44
CA VAL A 127 5.39 -12.59 -3.68
C VAL A 127 4.10 -11.92 -4.05
N GLU A 128 3.96 -11.62 -5.33
CA GLU A 128 2.71 -11.25 -5.95
C GLU A 128 2.25 -12.37 -6.89
N CYS A 129 0.95 -12.66 -6.88
CA CYS A 129 0.33 -13.69 -7.72
C CYS A 129 -0.72 -13.02 -8.61
N GLY A 130 -0.61 -13.23 -9.92
CA GLY A 130 -1.57 -12.74 -10.90
C GLY A 130 -1.99 -13.85 -11.87
N LEU A 131 -3.24 -13.77 -12.36
CA LEU A 131 -3.62 -14.48 -13.58
C LEU A 131 -2.94 -13.81 -14.78
N PRO A 132 -2.38 -14.55 -15.74
CA PRO A 132 -1.83 -13.95 -16.95
C PRO A 132 -2.91 -13.13 -17.66
N GLY A 133 -2.72 -11.82 -17.73
CA GLY A 133 -3.65 -10.87 -18.36
C GLY A 133 -4.73 -10.22 -17.47
N GLU A 134 -4.81 -10.52 -16.16
CA GLU A 134 -5.68 -9.75 -15.23
C GLU A 134 -4.94 -8.62 -14.50
N MET A 135 -3.63 -8.75 -14.32
CA MET A 135 -2.79 -7.56 -14.23
C MET A 135 -2.73 -6.97 -15.63
N ASP A 136 -3.57 -5.99 -15.89
CA ASP A 136 -3.35 -5.09 -17.01
C ASP A 136 -2.05 -4.34 -16.67
N GLU A 137 -0.90 -4.93 -17.01
CA GLU A 137 0.45 -4.38 -16.76
C GLU A 137 0.53 -2.94 -17.27
N MET A 138 -0.22 -2.63 -18.33
CA MET A 138 -0.41 -1.28 -18.85
C MET A 138 -1.11 -0.34 -17.86
N LYS A 139 -2.11 -0.79 -17.08
CA LYS A 139 -2.79 0.06 -16.09
C LYS A 139 -1.95 0.25 -14.82
N PHE A 140 -1.23 -0.78 -14.38
CA PHE A 140 -0.37 -0.66 -13.21
C PHE A 140 0.87 0.21 -13.51
N ALA A 141 1.55 -0.04 -14.63
CA ALA A 141 2.65 0.78 -15.09
C ALA A 141 2.20 2.21 -15.41
N ALA A 142 1.09 2.39 -16.14
CA ALA A 142 0.55 3.73 -16.37
C ALA A 142 0.18 4.42 -15.06
N CYS A 143 -0.29 3.72 -14.03
CA CYS A 143 -0.59 4.34 -12.74
C CYS A 143 0.65 4.71 -11.94
N LEU A 144 1.72 3.90 -11.96
CA LEU A 144 2.99 4.27 -11.34
C LEU A 144 3.63 5.44 -12.07
N GLU A 145 3.73 5.37 -13.41
CA GLU A 145 4.17 6.47 -14.27
C GLU A 145 3.30 7.72 -14.06
N LEU A 146 1.98 7.58 -13.96
CA LEU A 146 1.05 8.68 -13.66
C LEU A 146 1.25 9.24 -12.27
N THR A 147 1.54 8.40 -11.27
CA THR A 147 1.70 8.90 -9.90
C THR A 147 3.04 9.64 -9.80
N ASP A 148 4.10 9.11 -10.40
CA ASP A 148 5.41 9.76 -10.45
C ASP A 148 5.40 10.99 -11.37
N GLU A 149 4.75 10.95 -12.54
CA GLU A 149 4.54 12.12 -13.41
C GLU A 149 3.66 13.15 -12.74
N LEU A 150 2.53 12.78 -12.13
CA LEU A 150 1.65 13.74 -11.46
C LEU A 150 2.35 14.38 -10.26
N MET A 151 3.20 13.63 -9.54
CA MET A 151 4.02 14.14 -8.45
C MET A 151 5.19 15.00 -8.94
N ASN A 152 5.89 14.57 -9.99
CA ASN A 152 6.99 15.31 -10.62
C ASN A 152 6.50 16.58 -11.31
N GLU A 153 5.41 16.52 -12.07
CA GLU A 153 4.74 17.67 -12.66
C GLU A 153 4.26 18.62 -11.55
N THR A 154 3.54 18.14 -10.52
CA THR A 154 3.10 19.01 -9.41
C THR A 154 4.29 19.68 -8.70
N CYS A 155 5.45 19.00 -8.60
CA CYS A 155 6.69 19.60 -8.07
C CYS A 155 7.38 20.57 -9.04
N GLN A 156 7.22 20.39 -10.37
CA GLN A 156 7.81 21.22 -11.42
C GLN A 156 6.95 22.42 -11.83
N TRP A 157 5.67 22.49 -11.42
CA TRP A 157 4.82 23.63 -11.72
C TRP A 157 5.35 24.88 -11.02
N GLU A 158 6.10 25.70 -11.75
CA GLU A 158 6.39 27.09 -11.38
C GLU A 158 5.05 27.76 -11.01
N MET A 159 4.82 28.00 -9.72
CA MET A 159 3.54 28.43 -9.11
C MET A 159 2.98 29.80 -9.56
N GLY A 160 3.26 30.26 -10.78
CA GLY A 160 2.94 31.61 -11.24
C GLY A 160 2.38 31.74 -12.65
N LYS A 161 2.03 30.66 -13.37
CA LYS A 161 1.67 30.75 -14.80
C LYS A 161 0.34 30.15 -15.25
N LEU A 162 -0.45 29.52 -14.37
CA LEU A 162 -1.76 29.00 -14.74
C LEU A 162 -2.86 29.72 -13.98
N ASP A 163 -3.75 30.38 -14.72
CA ASP A 163 -5.06 30.76 -14.20
C ASP A 163 -5.81 29.46 -13.88
N ASN A 164 -6.14 29.24 -12.59
CA ASN A 164 -6.92 28.11 -12.07
C ASN A 164 -6.24 26.72 -12.04
N VAL A 165 -5.12 26.61 -11.32
CA VAL A 165 -4.39 25.36 -11.04
C VAL A 165 -5.31 24.22 -10.53
N ALA A 166 -6.29 24.52 -9.69
CA ALA A 166 -7.19 23.51 -9.12
C ALA A 166 -8.07 22.81 -10.16
N GLU A 167 -8.59 23.53 -11.16
CA GLU A 167 -9.37 22.93 -12.25
C GLU A 167 -8.51 22.05 -13.17
N SER A 168 -7.26 22.43 -13.39
CA SER A 168 -6.33 21.63 -14.18
C SER A 168 -5.98 20.32 -13.49
N ILE A 169 -5.69 20.37 -12.17
CA ILE A 169 -5.41 19.19 -11.34
C ILE A 169 -6.62 18.23 -11.35
N ARG A 170 -7.82 18.77 -11.10
CA ARG A 170 -9.05 17.97 -11.10
C ARG A 170 -9.31 17.31 -12.44
N SER A 171 -9.10 18.02 -13.55
CA SER A 171 -9.29 17.47 -14.89
C SER A 171 -8.40 16.26 -15.12
N ARG A 172 -7.14 16.32 -14.67
CA ARG A 172 -6.23 15.17 -14.76
C ARG A 172 -6.67 14.01 -13.88
N HIS A 173 -7.06 14.25 -12.62
CA HIS A 173 -7.56 13.18 -11.75
C HIS A 173 -8.81 12.48 -12.30
N VAL A 174 -9.72 13.23 -12.93
CA VAL A 174 -10.91 12.68 -13.59
C VAL A 174 -10.54 11.85 -14.82
N GLU A 175 -9.55 12.30 -15.59
CA GLU A 175 -9.02 11.53 -16.73
C GLU A 175 -8.40 10.22 -16.27
N VAL A 176 -7.54 10.25 -15.25
CA VAL A 176 -6.96 9.04 -14.64
C VAL A 176 -8.07 8.10 -14.18
N ALA A 177 -9.05 8.60 -13.41
CA ALA A 177 -10.19 7.81 -12.95
C ALA A 177 -10.91 7.13 -14.12
N LYS A 178 -11.11 7.84 -15.23
CA LYS A 178 -11.75 7.31 -16.44
C LYS A 178 -10.91 6.23 -17.12
N GLU A 179 -9.58 6.37 -17.16
CA GLU A 179 -8.66 5.32 -17.63
C GLU A 179 -8.74 4.06 -16.76
N MET A 180 -9.04 4.24 -15.46
CA MET A 180 -9.34 3.13 -14.53
C MET A 180 -10.72 2.49 -14.77
N GLY A 181 -11.52 3.01 -15.71
CA GLY A 181 -12.91 2.59 -15.93
C GLY A 181 -13.91 3.16 -14.92
N LEU A 182 -13.51 4.16 -14.12
CA LEU A 182 -14.38 4.79 -13.13
C LEU A 182 -15.10 6.01 -13.72
N GLU A 183 -16.34 6.20 -13.32
CA GLU A 183 -17.14 7.38 -13.66
C GLU A 183 -17.19 8.33 -12.45
N VAL A 184 -16.49 9.45 -12.55
CA VAL A 184 -16.44 10.48 -11.51
C VAL A 184 -17.50 11.54 -11.77
N ALA A 185 -18.21 11.96 -10.72
CA ALA A 185 -19.23 12.98 -10.82
C ALA A 185 -18.63 14.37 -11.13
N ALA A 186 -19.07 14.99 -12.23
CA ALA A 186 -18.58 16.30 -12.67
C ALA A 186 -18.92 17.46 -11.71
N TRP A 187 -19.89 17.28 -10.81
CA TRP A 187 -20.34 18.30 -9.87
C TRP A 187 -19.62 18.26 -8.51
N MET A 188 -18.67 17.35 -8.32
CA MET A 188 -17.94 17.25 -7.05
C MET A 188 -17.19 18.55 -6.70
N PRO A 189 -17.33 19.07 -5.48
CA PRO A 189 -16.59 20.23 -4.99
C PRO A 189 -15.07 20.13 -5.21
N THR A 190 -14.42 21.20 -5.67
CA THR A 190 -12.95 21.30 -5.73
C THR A 190 -12.36 21.46 -4.33
N ALA A 191 -11.05 21.30 -4.19
CA ALA A 191 -10.36 21.59 -2.92
C ALA A 191 -10.60 23.03 -2.42
N GLU A 192 -10.69 24.00 -3.33
CA GLU A 192 -11.01 25.40 -3.02
C GLU A 192 -12.42 25.53 -2.42
N ILE A 193 -13.43 24.91 -3.04
CA ILE A 193 -14.81 24.91 -2.54
C ILE A 193 -14.89 24.20 -1.17
N ARG A 194 -14.07 23.16 -0.96
CA ARG A 194 -13.95 22.43 0.32
C ARG A 194 -13.16 23.20 1.37
N GLY A 195 -12.55 24.35 1.02
CA GLY A 195 -11.89 25.25 1.96
C GLY A 195 -10.48 24.82 2.40
N PHE A 196 -9.83 23.92 1.66
CA PHE A 196 -8.48 23.44 1.97
C PHE A 196 -7.45 24.54 1.68
N THR A 197 -7.17 25.35 2.69
CA THR A 197 -6.32 26.54 2.59
C THR A 197 -5.12 26.50 3.53
N GLN A 198 -5.10 25.54 4.46
CA GLN A 198 -4.06 25.41 5.46
C GLN A 198 -3.97 23.97 5.96
N LEU A 199 -2.76 23.57 6.35
CA LEU A 199 -2.51 22.30 7.02
C LEU A 199 -2.65 22.46 8.54
N ARG A 200 -3.07 21.40 9.22
CA ARG A 200 -2.95 21.30 10.68
C ARG A 200 -1.51 21.51 11.14
N PRO A 201 -1.31 22.02 12.36
CA PRO A 201 0.00 22.04 12.98
C PRO A 201 0.65 20.65 12.98
N GLN A 202 1.91 20.54 12.55
CA GLN A 202 2.67 19.29 12.50
C GLN A 202 2.56 18.46 13.80
N LYS A 203 2.60 19.15 14.95
CA LYS A 203 2.46 18.53 16.29
C LYS A 203 1.16 17.73 16.47
N GLU A 204 0.07 18.14 15.83
CA GLU A 204 -1.20 17.41 15.88
C GLU A 204 -1.14 16.15 15.04
N ILE A 205 -0.54 16.25 13.85
CA ILE A 205 -0.38 15.14 12.90
C ILE A 205 0.53 14.06 13.50
N VAL A 206 1.70 14.45 14.05
CA VAL A 206 2.61 13.52 14.74
C VAL A 206 1.92 12.84 15.92
N ARG A 207 1.22 13.60 16.76
CA ARG A 207 0.53 13.02 17.93
C ARG A 207 -0.54 12.01 17.50
N ARG A 208 -1.31 12.33 16.46
CA ARG A 208 -2.33 11.45 15.90
C ARG A 208 -1.73 10.17 15.34
N LEU A 209 -0.63 10.28 14.58
CA LEU A 209 0.10 9.14 14.02
C LEU A 209 0.62 8.21 15.14
N MET A 210 1.24 8.77 16.18
CA MET A 210 1.73 7.98 17.32
C MET A 210 0.60 7.28 18.08
N ALA A 211 -0.56 7.94 18.21
CA ALA A 211 -1.75 7.35 18.84
C ALA A 211 -2.34 6.21 18.00
N ALA A 212 -2.48 6.40 16.69
CA ALA A 212 -2.90 5.34 15.76
C ALA A 212 -1.96 4.13 15.85
N HIS A 213 -0.64 4.37 15.82
CA HIS A 213 0.36 3.30 15.96
C HIS A 213 0.21 2.50 17.25
N ALA A 214 0.05 3.19 18.40
CA ALA A 214 -0.15 2.51 19.67
C ALA A 214 -1.42 1.66 19.69
N ALA A 215 -2.53 2.18 19.14
CA ALA A 215 -3.82 1.51 19.10
C ALA A 215 -3.81 0.31 18.14
N VAL A 216 -3.24 0.46 16.94
CA VAL A 216 -3.08 -0.62 15.97
C VAL A 216 -2.19 -1.73 16.53
N ALA A 217 -1.05 -1.39 17.13
CA ALA A 217 -0.18 -2.38 17.75
C ALA A 217 -0.81 -3.04 18.98
N TRP A 218 -1.74 -2.37 19.67
CA TRP A 218 -2.50 -2.96 20.76
C TRP A 218 -3.37 -4.12 20.28
N VAL A 219 -3.97 -3.97 19.09
CA VAL A 219 -4.83 -4.97 18.47
C VAL A 219 -3.99 -6.05 17.75
N LEU A 220 -3.06 -5.65 16.88
CA LEU A 220 -2.43 -6.54 15.91
C LEU A 220 -1.17 -7.25 16.43
N ALA A 221 -0.38 -6.61 17.30
CA ALA A 221 0.90 -7.21 17.68
C ALA A 221 0.70 -8.45 18.59
N PRO A 222 1.49 -9.53 18.40
CA PRO A 222 1.61 -10.59 19.40
C PRO A 222 2.08 -10.00 20.74
N GLU A 223 1.49 -10.42 21.87
CA GLU A 223 1.87 -9.86 23.18
C GLU A 223 3.24 -10.39 23.63
N GLU A 224 3.62 -11.55 23.10
CA GLU A 224 4.92 -12.19 23.27
C GLU A 224 6.04 -11.39 22.59
N GLU A 225 5.74 -10.70 21.49
CA GLU A 225 6.69 -9.87 20.74
C GLU A 225 6.68 -8.41 21.24
N VAL A 226 5.48 -7.86 21.48
CA VAL A 226 5.29 -6.49 21.97
C VAL A 226 4.44 -6.54 23.24
N PRO A 227 5.08 -6.63 24.43
CA PRO A 227 4.36 -6.70 25.69
C PRO A 227 3.45 -5.50 25.93
N SER A 228 2.29 -5.72 26.56
CA SER A 228 1.35 -4.66 26.97
C SER A 228 2.03 -3.49 27.70
N SER A 229 3.06 -3.77 28.49
CA SER A 229 3.80 -2.76 29.25
C SER A 229 4.61 -1.81 28.35
N VAL A 230 5.09 -2.27 27.20
CA VAL A 230 5.84 -1.45 26.23
C VAL A 230 4.92 -0.42 25.60
N ILE A 231 3.77 -0.83 25.08
CA ILE A 231 2.80 0.09 24.46
C ILE A 231 2.25 1.07 25.50
N LYS A 232 1.91 0.61 26.72
CA LYS A 232 1.44 1.49 27.80
C LYS A 232 2.49 2.52 28.21
N ARG A 233 3.76 2.12 28.26
CA ARG A 233 4.89 3.04 28.51
C ARG A 233 5.00 4.05 27.37
N TYR A 234 4.99 3.60 26.12
CA TYR A 234 5.04 4.46 24.94
C TYR A 234 3.91 5.52 24.92
N VAL A 235 2.67 5.12 25.23
CA VAL A 235 1.52 6.03 25.35
C VAL A 235 1.77 7.07 26.43
N LYS A 236 2.25 6.64 27.60
CA LYS A 236 2.52 7.53 28.74
C LYS A 236 3.66 8.50 28.47
N ASP A 237 4.81 7.99 28.01
CA ASP A 237 6.05 8.76 27.86
C ASP A 237 5.92 9.81 26.75
N ASN A 238 5.10 9.53 25.73
CA ASN A 238 4.79 10.47 24.65
C ASN A 238 3.58 11.38 24.93
N GLY A 239 3.01 11.32 26.14
CA GLY A 239 1.89 12.17 26.54
C GLY A 239 0.64 11.97 25.67
N LEU A 240 0.41 10.76 25.17
CA LEU A 240 -0.76 10.44 24.33
C LEU A 240 -1.99 10.32 25.24
N VAL A 241 -2.74 11.42 25.33
CA VAL A 241 -4.00 11.49 26.09
C VAL A 241 -5.19 10.97 25.27
N ARG A 242 -6.34 10.74 25.92
CA ARG A 242 -7.57 10.22 25.28
C ARG A 242 -7.98 10.94 23.99
N SER A 243 -7.80 12.26 23.91
CA SER A 243 -8.13 13.06 22.72
C SER A 243 -7.12 12.93 21.57
N SER A 244 -6.04 12.16 21.77
CA SER A 244 -5.09 11.81 20.70
C SER A 244 -5.59 10.65 19.84
N PHE A 245 -6.52 9.86 20.39
CA PHE A 245 -7.09 8.66 19.78
C PHE A 245 -8.47 8.98 19.22
N SER A 246 -8.86 8.28 18.16
CA SER A 246 -10.28 8.19 17.79
C SER A 246 -11.11 7.55 18.90
N GLU A 247 -12.43 7.64 18.83
CA GLU A 247 -13.29 6.95 19.81
C GLU A 247 -13.00 5.45 19.86
N ARG A 248 -12.93 4.82 18.69
CA ARG A 248 -12.68 3.40 18.50
C ARG A 248 -11.31 2.95 19.04
N GLU A 249 -10.27 3.70 18.72
CA GLU A 249 -8.91 3.39 19.15
C GLU A 249 -8.74 3.47 20.66
N ALA A 250 -9.41 4.44 21.29
CA ALA A 250 -9.38 4.55 22.73
C ALA A 250 -10.11 3.39 23.41
N ASP A 251 -11.18 2.87 22.81
CA ASP A 251 -11.87 1.68 23.31
C ASP A 251 -10.97 0.44 23.22
N TRP A 252 -10.18 0.29 22.15
CA TRP A 252 -9.18 -0.78 22.06
C TRP A 252 -8.16 -0.69 23.20
N ILE A 253 -7.56 0.48 23.41
CA ILE A 253 -6.55 0.69 24.47
C ILE A 253 -7.16 0.52 25.87
N GLY A 254 -8.46 0.82 26.02
CA GLY A 254 -9.20 0.70 27.28
C GLY A 254 -9.59 -0.73 27.65
N THR A 255 -9.55 -1.66 26.69
CA THR A 255 -9.95 -3.08 26.88
C THR A 255 -8.74 -4.02 26.97
N SER A 256 -8.98 -5.30 27.27
CA SER A 256 -7.91 -6.29 27.26
C SER A 256 -7.44 -6.53 25.81
N ARG A 257 -6.15 -6.87 25.59
CA ARG A 257 -5.64 -7.18 24.24
C ARG A 257 -6.41 -8.33 23.58
N LYS A 258 -6.85 -9.29 24.39
CA LYS A 258 -7.65 -10.43 23.91
C LYS A 258 -8.97 -9.96 23.30
N ASP A 259 -9.67 -9.05 23.97
CA ASP A 259 -10.94 -8.52 23.48
C ASP A 259 -10.72 -7.54 22.33
N ALA A 260 -9.68 -6.70 22.41
CA ALA A 260 -9.33 -5.77 21.34
C ALA A 260 -9.00 -6.48 20.01
N ARG A 261 -8.44 -7.70 20.05
CA ARG A 261 -8.19 -8.55 18.87
C ARG A 261 -9.44 -8.94 18.10
N GLU A 262 -10.63 -8.88 18.69
CA GLU A 262 -11.87 -9.04 17.94
C GLU A 262 -12.05 -7.93 16.89
N SER A 263 -11.30 -6.83 17.01
CA SER A 263 -11.28 -5.69 16.07
C SER A 263 -10.12 -5.71 15.06
N MET A 264 -9.49 -6.86 14.79
CA MET A 264 -8.34 -6.94 13.86
C MET A 264 -8.64 -6.37 12.47
N GLY A 265 -9.83 -6.63 11.92
CA GLY A 265 -10.23 -6.08 10.61
C GLY A 265 -10.28 -4.55 10.62
N GLN A 266 -10.79 -3.96 11.70
CA GLN A 266 -10.84 -2.51 11.90
C GLN A 266 -9.46 -1.89 12.11
N ALA A 267 -8.54 -2.62 12.75
CA ALA A 267 -7.14 -2.18 12.87
C ALA A 267 -6.41 -2.22 11.52
N GLY A 268 -6.81 -3.12 10.60
CA GLY A 268 -6.35 -3.11 9.20
C GLY A 268 -6.66 -1.78 8.50
N TRP A 269 -7.91 -1.32 8.56
CA TRP A 269 -8.30 -0.01 8.02
C TRP A 269 -7.57 1.17 8.68
N ALA A 270 -7.26 1.07 9.98
CA ALA A 270 -6.46 2.07 10.67
C ALA A 270 -5.00 2.15 10.16
N MET A 271 -4.46 1.09 9.55
CA MET A 271 -3.14 1.15 8.90
C MET A 271 -3.14 2.03 7.65
N GLU A 272 -4.22 2.04 6.86
CA GLU A 272 -4.38 2.94 5.71
C GLU A 272 -4.34 4.42 6.16
N ASN A 273 -4.98 4.72 7.30
CA ASN A 273 -4.92 6.04 7.93
C ASN A 273 -3.51 6.39 8.43
N MET A 274 -2.81 5.44 9.05
CA MET A 274 -1.43 5.63 9.50
C MET A 274 -0.50 5.96 8.34
N TRP A 275 -0.67 5.29 7.20
CA TRP A 275 0.08 5.60 6.00
C TRP A 275 -0.13 7.04 5.55
N GLY A 276 -1.38 7.51 5.42
CA GLY A 276 -1.65 8.89 5.00
C GLY A 276 -1.00 9.93 5.93
N LEU A 277 -1.04 9.69 7.24
CA LEU A 277 -0.37 10.55 8.24
C LEU A 277 1.17 10.49 8.12
N ALA A 278 1.74 9.31 7.93
CA ALA A 278 3.18 9.13 7.77
C ALA A 278 3.69 9.76 6.47
N TRP A 279 2.92 9.64 5.38
CA TRP A 279 3.23 10.26 4.09
C TRP A 279 3.24 11.79 4.19
N ILE A 280 2.24 12.40 4.86
CA ILE A 280 2.21 13.84 5.13
C ILE A 280 3.47 14.30 5.89
N LEU A 281 4.01 13.46 6.77
CA LEU A 281 5.21 13.74 7.57
C LEU A 281 6.53 13.44 6.84
N GLY A 282 6.47 13.07 5.56
CA GLY A 282 7.60 13.07 4.63
C GLY A 282 8.48 11.83 4.61
N ASN A 283 8.19 10.80 5.42
CA ASN A 283 9.04 9.61 5.50
C ASN A 283 8.30 8.31 5.12
N ALA A 284 7.19 8.37 4.37
CA ALA A 284 6.55 7.17 3.84
C ALA A 284 6.46 7.25 2.31
N PRO A 285 6.75 6.15 1.59
CA PRO A 285 6.49 6.06 0.15
C PRO A 285 5.01 6.28 -0.17
N LEU A 286 4.74 6.74 -1.38
CA LEU A 286 3.38 6.84 -1.91
C LEU A 286 2.84 5.43 -2.17
N VAL A 287 1.57 5.20 -1.84
CA VAL A 287 0.89 3.92 -2.04
C VAL A 287 0.10 3.99 -3.34
N CYS A 288 0.22 2.95 -4.17
CA CYS A 288 -0.53 2.88 -5.41
C CYS A 288 -2.05 2.78 -5.12
N PRO A 289 -2.89 3.57 -5.78
CA PRO A 289 -4.35 3.57 -5.59
C PRO A 289 -5.02 2.22 -5.89
N TYR A 290 -4.36 1.34 -6.64
CA TYR A 290 -4.87 0.02 -7.00
C TYR A 290 -4.53 -1.08 -6.00
N GLU A 291 -3.59 -0.83 -5.10
CA GLU A 291 -3.17 -1.80 -4.10
C GLU A 291 -4.30 -2.07 -3.10
N LYS A 292 -4.56 -3.36 -2.85
CA LYS A 292 -5.62 -3.84 -1.96
C LYS A 292 -5.43 -3.44 -0.50
N LEU A 293 -4.20 -3.27 -0.04
CA LEU A 293 -3.86 -2.80 1.31
C LEU A 293 -2.51 -2.10 1.21
N VAL A 294 -2.17 -1.23 2.17
CA VAL A 294 -0.80 -0.73 2.29
C VAL A 294 0.16 -1.93 2.35
N PRO A 295 1.14 -2.02 1.43
CA PRO A 295 2.10 -3.11 1.39
C PRO A 295 2.82 -3.28 2.73
N TYR A 296 3.15 -4.53 3.03
CA TYR A 296 3.88 -4.84 4.25
C TYR A 296 5.25 -4.14 4.31
N SER A 297 5.92 -3.96 3.17
CA SER A 297 7.16 -3.18 3.06
C SER A 297 6.98 -1.74 3.56
N ILE A 298 5.88 -1.07 3.18
CA ILE A 298 5.56 0.29 3.61
C ILE A 298 5.17 0.33 5.09
N THR A 299 4.34 -0.60 5.58
CA THR A 299 4.00 -0.64 7.01
C THR A 299 5.22 -0.91 7.90
N ARG A 300 6.13 -1.78 7.44
CA ARG A 300 7.44 -2.02 8.07
C ARG A 300 8.31 -0.75 8.03
N HIS A 301 8.39 -0.08 6.89
CA HIS A 301 9.14 1.17 6.75
C HIS A 301 8.59 2.22 7.72
N ILE A 302 7.27 2.41 7.80
CA ILE A 302 6.66 3.32 8.77
C ILE A 302 7.07 2.94 10.19
N ARG A 303 6.98 1.65 10.55
CA ARG A 303 7.38 1.16 11.88
C ARG A 303 8.83 1.51 12.22
N ASP A 304 9.75 1.22 11.31
CA ASP A 304 11.19 1.32 11.54
C ASP A 304 11.66 2.78 11.45
N SER A 305 11.20 3.51 10.43
CA SER A 305 11.54 4.91 10.15
C SER A 305 10.87 5.91 11.08
N PHE A 306 9.66 5.65 11.59
CA PHE A 306 8.96 6.58 12.49
C PHE A 306 9.02 6.21 13.97
N PHE A 307 8.94 4.93 14.33
CA PHE A 307 8.67 4.55 15.72
C PHE A 307 9.83 3.83 16.40
N CYS A 308 10.80 3.32 15.64
CA CYS A 308 11.95 2.57 16.16
C CYS A 308 11.54 1.54 17.24
N ASN A 309 10.53 0.70 16.93
CA ASN A 309 9.99 -0.29 17.87
C ASN A 309 9.53 0.28 19.23
N PHE A 310 8.79 1.40 19.21
CA PHE A 310 8.27 2.10 20.40
C PHE A 310 9.31 2.84 21.26
N ASP A 311 10.56 2.94 20.80
CA ASP A 311 11.60 3.67 21.53
C ASP A 311 11.68 5.15 21.16
N ARG A 312 11.10 5.55 20.01
CA ARG A 312 11.14 6.96 19.59
C ARG A 312 10.16 7.82 20.40
N SER A 313 10.66 8.93 20.92
CA SER A 313 9.89 9.96 21.61
C SER A 313 9.16 10.91 20.64
N PHE A 314 8.16 11.62 21.15
CA PHE A 314 7.40 12.63 20.40
C PHE A 314 8.31 13.72 19.85
N ASP A 315 9.25 14.21 20.67
CA ASP A 315 10.16 15.28 20.27
C ASP A 315 11.15 14.81 19.19
N GLU A 316 11.66 13.57 19.29
CA GLU A 316 12.51 12.98 18.26
C GLU A 316 11.76 12.80 16.94
N LEU A 317 10.51 12.30 16.99
CA LEU A 317 9.71 12.13 15.78
C LEU A 317 9.32 13.47 15.16
N MET A 318 8.96 14.45 15.97
CA MET A 318 8.72 15.84 15.52
C MET A 318 9.93 16.41 14.80
N ALA A 319 11.14 16.23 15.34
CA ALA A 319 12.37 16.73 14.75
C ALA A 319 12.76 16.00 13.46
N ALA A 320 12.44 14.71 13.34
CA ALA A 320 12.74 13.89 12.16
C ALA A 320 11.69 14.00 11.04
N SER A 321 10.53 14.59 11.33
CA SER A 321 9.44 14.72 10.37
C SER A 321 9.58 15.99 9.54
N GLN A 322 9.39 15.86 8.22
CA GLN A 322 9.36 16.97 7.28
C GLN A 322 8.01 16.97 6.57
N LEU A 323 7.21 18.00 6.78
CA LEU A 323 5.89 18.07 6.14
C LEU A 323 6.03 18.12 4.62
N GLN A 324 5.18 17.35 3.94
CA GLN A 324 4.94 17.51 2.52
C GLN A 324 4.40 18.92 2.22
N PRO A 325 4.70 19.49 1.04
CA PRO A 325 4.09 20.75 0.62
C PRO A 325 2.57 20.70 0.67
N LEU A 326 1.93 21.80 1.08
CA LEU A 326 0.47 21.86 1.24
C LEU A 326 -0.25 21.52 -0.08
N GLU A 327 0.26 22.06 -1.18
CA GLU A 327 -0.25 21.87 -2.53
C GLU A 327 -0.21 20.38 -2.94
N LEU A 328 0.83 19.67 -2.52
CA LEU A 328 0.99 18.24 -2.78
C LEU A 328 -0.02 17.41 -1.99
N ILE A 329 -0.25 17.76 -0.72
CA ILE A 329 -1.26 17.12 0.13
C ILE A 329 -2.66 17.36 -0.42
N ILE A 330 -2.97 18.59 -0.87
CA ILE A 330 -4.24 18.93 -1.51
C ILE A 330 -4.43 18.13 -2.80
N THR A 331 -3.39 18.02 -3.62
CA THR A 331 -3.42 17.27 -4.89
C THR A 331 -3.70 15.79 -4.62
N LEU A 332 -2.97 15.17 -3.69
CA LEU A 332 -3.18 13.77 -3.36
C LEU A 332 -4.56 13.51 -2.73
N GLU A 333 -5.06 14.41 -1.90
CA GLU A 333 -6.42 14.30 -1.35
C GLU A 333 -7.47 14.38 -2.47
N ASP A 334 -7.32 15.32 -3.40
CA ASP A 334 -8.25 15.48 -4.52
C ASP A 334 -8.23 14.27 -5.46
N PHE A 335 -7.06 13.67 -5.65
CA PHE A 335 -6.90 12.42 -6.37
C PHE A 335 -7.71 11.31 -5.71
N PHE A 336 -7.49 11.04 -4.41
CA PHE A 336 -8.27 10.02 -3.69
C PHE A 336 -9.76 10.36 -3.61
N TYR A 337 -10.12 11.65 -3.58
CA TYR A 337 -11.52 12.07 -3.62
C TYR A 337 -12.19 11.67 -4.94
N CYS A 338 -11.52 11.88 -6.08
CA CYS A 338 -12.00 11.46 -7.39
C CYS A 338 -12.13 9.95 -7.50
N ILE A 339 -11.08 9.21 -7.12
CA ILE A 339 -11.08 7.75 -7.19
C ILE A 339 -12.15 7.16 -6.26
N HIS A 340 -12.28 7.67 -5.03
CA HIS A 340 -13.31 7.23 -4.09
C HIS A 340 -14.73 7.47 -4.65
N ASN A 341 -15.02 8.64 -5.23
CA ASN A 341 -16.32 8.89 -5.85
C ASN A 341 -16.58 7.94 -7.04
N GLY A 342 -15.55 7.69 -7.86
CA GLY A 342 -15.62 6.72 -8.96
C GLY A 342 -16.02 5.32 -8.49
N PHE A 343 -15.31 4.79 -7.48
CA PHE A 343 -15.65 3.49 -6.88
C PHE A 343 -17.04 3.49 -6.24
N ARG A 344 -17.41 4.58 -5.57
CA ARG A 344 -18.73 4.71 -4.93
C ARG A 344 -19.86 4.68 -5.96
N ASN A 345 -19.72 5.39 -7.06
CA ASN A 345 -20.67 5.36 -8.17
C ASN A 345 -20.79 3.95 -8.75
N MET A 346 -19.67 3.26 -8.93
CA MET A 346 -19.66 1.88 -9.40
C MET A 346 -20.41 0.94 -8.43
N CYS A 347 -20.15 1.04 -7.13
CA CYS A 347 -20.81 0.22 -6.10
C CYS A 347 -22.34 0.44 -6.02
N ILE A 348 -22.82 1.64 -6.36
CA ILE A 348 -24.26 1.96 -6.37
C ILE A 348 -24.96 1.34 -7.58
N ARG A 349 -24.26 1.21 -8.71
CA ARG A 349 -24.81 0.62 -9.93
C ARG A 349 -24.96 -0.89 -9.72
N SER A 350 -26.18 -1.40 -9.90
CA SER A 350 -26.57 -2.76 -9.51
C SER A 350 -25.89 -3.89 -10.29
N ASP A 351 -25.25 -3.54 -11.40
CA ASP A 351 -24.50 -4.41 -12.32
C ASP A 351 -23.06 -4.71 -11.83
N TYR A 352 -22.50 -3.91 -10.91
CA TYR A 352 -21.13 -4.08 -10.41
C TYR A 352 -21.13 -4.29 -8.89
N ARG A 353 -21.44 -5.52 -8.46
CA ARG A 353 -21.34 -5.96 -7.06
C ARG A 353 -20.32 -7.08 -6.91
N ASN A 354 -19.10 -6.88 -7.38
CA ASN A 354 -18.00 -7.71 -6.89
C ASN A 354 -17.56 -7.16 -5.51
N THR A 355 -17.10 -8.05 -4.63
CA THR A 355 -16.63 -7.68 -3.28
C THR A 355 -15.37 -6.82 -3.32
N HIS A 356 -14.54 -7.00 -4.35
CA HIS A 356 -13.27 -6.32 -4.55
C HIS A 356 -13.42 -4.80 -4.69
N ASP A 357 -14.43 -4.33 -5.42
CA ASP A 357 -14.63 -2.91 -5.65
C ASP A 357 -15.19 -2.19 -4.42
N ILE A 358 -15.97 -2.91 -3.60
CA ILE A 358 -16.44 -2.42 -2.30
C ILE A 358 -15.25 -2.25 -1.35
N GLU A 359 -14.34 -3.23 -1.32
CA GLU A 359 -13.10 -3.14 -0.54
C GLU A 359 -12.24 -1.96 -1.00
N ARG A 360 -12.02 -1.82 -2.32
CA ARG A 360 -11.29 -0.69 -2.90
C ARG A 360 -11.92 0.66 -2.56
N CYS A 361 -13.24 0.77 -2.62
CA CYS A 361 -13.96 1.95 -2.18
C CYS A 361 -13.64 2.29 -0.70
N GLY A 362 -13.63 1.28 0.17
CA GLY A 362 -13.26 1.42 1.57
C GLY A 362 -11.81 1.89 1.77
N LEU A 363 -10.86 1.31 1.04
CA LEU A 363 -9.44 1.71 1.12
C LEU A 363 -9.24 3.17 0.77
N MET A 364 -9.82 3.61 -0.35
CA MET A 364 -9.70 5.00 -0.80
C MET A 364 -10.30 5.95 0.23
N GLN A 365 -11.40 5.57 0.87
CA GLN A 365 -12.01 6.35 1.94
C GLN A 365 -11.05 6.50 3.14
N GLU A 366 -10.43 5.42 3.61
CA GLU A 366 -9.53 5.46 4.77
C GLU A 366 -8.22 6.21 4.44
N ARG A 367 -7.63 5.99 3.27
CA ARG A 367 -6.46 6.76 2.78
C ARG A 367 -6.77 8.26 2.72
N ARG A 368 -7.94 8.61 2.20
CA ARG A 368 -8.43 9.99 2.12
C ARG A 368 -8.69 10.60 3.50
N GLN A 369 -9.20 9.84 4.47
CA GLN A 369 -9.56 10.37 5.79
C GLN A 369 -8.39 11.09 6.47
N ALA A 370 -7.20 10.49 6.46
CA ALA A 370 -6.00 11.11 7.03
C ALA A 370 -5.66 12.46 6.38
N LEU A 371 -5.73 12.54 5.04
CA LEU A 371 -5.44 13.74 4.27
C LEU A 371 -6.50 14.83 4.51
N THR A 372 -7.79 14.48 4.39
CA THR A 372 -8.91 15.39 4.66
C THR A 372 -8.85 15.95 6.07
N TRP A 373 -8.60 15.09 7.06
CA TRP A 373 -8.47 15.53 8.44
C TRP A 373 -7.32 16.52 8.59
N ALA A 374 -6.14 16.22 8.03
CA ALA A 374 -4.97 17.11 8.09
C ALA A 374 -5.22 18.47 7.42
N LEU A 375 -6.03 18.52 6.36
CA LEU A 375 -6.43 19.74 5.64
C LEU A 375 -7.61 20.49 6.28
N SER A 376 -8.19 19.97 7.37
CA SER A 376 -9.37 20.53 8.02
C SER A 376 -9.11 20.96 9.47
N PRO A 377 -8.24 21.94 9.77
CA PRO A 377 -7.94 22.34 11.15
C PRO A 377 -9.20 22.67 11.98
N GLY A 378 -9.24 22.17 13.21
CA GLY A 378 -10.36 22.37 14.13
C GLY A 378 -11.45 21.29 14.07
N VAL A 379 -11.47 20.44 13.04
CA VAL A 379 -12.37 19.28 12.96
C VAL A 379 -11.84 18.14 13.84
N GLN A 380 -12.69 17.29 14.43
CA GLN A 380 -12.19 16.09 15.13
C GLN A 380 -11.87 14.98 14.13
N TRP A 381 -11.10 13.96 14.55
CA TRP A 381 -10.72 12.86 13.67
C TRP A 381 -11.94 12.14 13.07
N ASP A 382 -12.90 11.79 13.92
CA ASP A 382 -14.10 11.04 13.54
C ASP A 382 -15.16 11.92 12.83
N ASP A 383 -14.95 13.24 12.78
CA ASP A 383 -15.82 14.22 12.13
C ASP A 383 -15.30 14.67 10.75
N ALA A 384 -14.15 14.15 10.31
CA ALA A 384 -13.58 14.51 9.01
C ALA A 384 -14.51 14.05 7.87
N ASP A 385 -14.96 14.99 7.03
CA ASP A 385 -15.94 14.71 5.98
C ASP A 385 -15.31 13.96 4.80
N VAL A 386 -15.49 12.64 4.80
CA VAL A 386 -15.08 11.75 3.71
C VAL A 386 -16.23 11.35 2.79
N SER A 387 -17.36 12.05 2.85
CA SER A 387 -18.48 11.81 1.94
C SER A 387 -18.12 12.07 0.47
N THR A 388 -18.77 11.34 -0.44
CA THR A 388 -18.58 11.38 -1.90
C THR A 388 -19.90 11.38 -2.65
#